data_AF-A0A9D4EL30-F1
#
_entry.id   AF-A0A9D4EL30-F1
#
_cell.length_a   1.000
_cell.length_b   1.000
_cell.length_c   1.000
_cell.angle_alpha   90.00
_cell.angle_beta   90.00
_cell.angle_gamma   90.00
#
_symmetry.space_group_name_H-M   'P 1'
#
loop_
_entity.id
_entity.type
_entity.pdbx_description
1 polymer ?
#
loop_
_entity_poly.entity_id
_entity_poly.type
_entity_poly.pdbx_seq_one_letter_code
_entity_poly.pdbx_strand_id
1 'polypeptide(L)'
;MNYRIILTGGFVDGQGHAPAENQSHVFMITNLCPNTYPNLSWCSQQASNGGVNQYGYGWHFDLENANNQITGMDWGNPEVTWEWADCDAGHAHDSRTPSNSNYHTCQCGHHGKK
;
A
#
# COMPACT_ATOMS: atom_id res chain seq x y z
N MET A 1 0.65 -1.90 -10.93
CA MET A 1 -0.51 -2.58 -10.30
C MET A 1 -1.03 -1.62 -9.23
N ASN A 2 -2.33 -1.42 -9.09
CA ASN A 2 -2.88 -0.38 -8.22
C ASN A 2 -3.99 -0.94 -7.34
N TYR A 3 -4.02 -0.49 -6.09
CA TYR A 3 -4.96 -0.95 -5.10
C TYR A 3 -5.63 0.23 -4.42
N ARG A 4 -6.94 0.15 -4.23
CA ARG A 4 -7.65 1.01 -3.30
C ARG A 4 -7.48 0.42 -1.91
N ILE A 5 -6.94 1.23 -1.00
CA ILE A 5 -6.76 0.91 0.41
C ILE A 5 -7.89 1.61 1.17
N ILE A 6 -8.61 0.87 2.01
CA ILE A 6 -9.79 1.34 2.75
C ILE A 6 -9.57 1.07 4.24
N LEU A 7 -9.62 2.12 5.06
CA LEU A 7 -9.33 2.03 6.48
C LEU A 7 -10.45 1.30 7.25
N THR A 8 -10.06 0.36 8.10
CA THR A 8 -11.01 -0.38 8.95
C THR A 8 -11.29 0.32 10.28
N GLY A 9 -10.48 1.31 10.66
CA GLY A 9 -10.45 1.90 12.01
C GLY A 9 -9.52 1.16 12.98
N GLY A 10 -9.09 -0.05 12.62
CA GLY A 10 -8.13 -0.83 13.39
C GLY A 10 -6.68 -0.36 13.19
N PHE A 11 -5.80 -0.87 14.03
CA PHE A 11 -4.35 -0.71 13.97
C PHE A 11 -3.68 -1.79 14.83
N VAL A 12 -2.36 -1.98 14.67
CA VAL A 12 -1.58 -2.87 15.54
C VAL A 12 -1.12 -2.10 16.78
N ASP A 13 -1.44 -2.61 17.97
CA ASP A 13 -1.07 -2.01 19.25
C ASP A 13 0.44 -1.70 19.35
N GLY A 14 0.75 -0.43 19.67
CA GLY A 14 2.13 0.05 19.80
C GLY A 14 2.88 0.27 18.48
N GLN A 15 2.23 0.03 17.33
CA GLN A 15 2.81 0.23 16.00
C GLN A 15 2.06 1.28 15.18
N GLY A 16 0.99 1.86 15.71
CA GLY A 16 0.14 2.82 15.00
C GLY A 16 -0.92 3.44 15.91
N HIS A 17 -1.93 4.06 15.30
CA HIS A 17 -3.12 4.55 15.98
C HIS A 17 -4.36 4.41 15.10
N ALA A 18 -5.54 4.42 15.73
CA ALA A 18 -6.81 4.33 15.03
C ALA A 18 -7.00 5.54 14.09
N PRO A 19 -7.34 5.33 12.82
CA PRO A 19 -7.81 6.38 11.94
C PRO A 19 -9.35 6.49 11.99
N ALA A 20 -9.92 7.47 11.28
CA ALA A 20 -11.34 7.43 10.95
C ALA A 20 -11.63 6.34 9.90
N GLU A 21 -12.66 5.53 10.15
CA GLU A 21 -13.07 4.42 9.29
C GLU A 21 -13.52 4.87 7.89
N ASN A 22 -13.41 3.96 6.92
CA ASN A 22 -13.89 4.10 5.54
C ASN A 22 -13.24 5.21 4.70
N GLN A 23 -12.25 5.93 5.24
CA GLN A 23 -11.35 6.70 4.38
C GLN A 23 -10.65 5.76 3.41
N SER A 24 -10.45 6.21 2.17
CA SER A 24 -9.77 5.39 1.17
C SER A 24 -8.92 6.22 0.23
N HIS A 25 -7.87 5.58 -0.28
CA HIS A 25 -6.97 6.17 -1.26
C HIS A 25 -6.42 5.09 -2.19
N VAL A 26 -6.10 5.46 -3.43
CA VAL A 26 -5.54 4.52 -4.41
C VAL A 26 -4.03 4.65 -4.41
N PHE A 27 -3.33 3.51 -4.36
CA PHE A 27 -1.88 3.46 -4.34
C PHE A 27 -1.35 2.62 -5.50
N MET A 28 -0.29 3.12 -6.12
CA MET A 28 0.45 2.41 -7.16
C MET A 28 1.62 1.65 -6.57
N ILE A 29 1.70 0.35 -6.88
CA ILE A 29 2.90 -0.44 -6.59
C ILE A 29 4.02 -0.03 -7.53
N THR A 30 5.07 0.54 -6.96
CA THR A 30 6.27 1.02 -7.68
C THR A 30 7.57 0.42 -7.15
N ASN A 31 7.55 -0.24 -5.99
CA ASN A 31 8.73 -0.83 -5.36
C ASN A 31 8.40 -2.14 -4.62
N LEU A 32 9.43 -2.82 -4.14
CA LEU A 32 9.36 -4.05 -3.34
C LEU A 32 9.68 -3.74 -1.87
N CYS A 33 8.85 -4.23 -0.94
CA CYS A 33 9.25 -4.43 0.45
C CYS A 33 9.84 -5.85 0.60
N PRO A 34 11.16 -6.01 0.74
CA PRO A 34 11.77 -7.34 0.75
C PRO A 34 11.55 -8.07 2.07
N ASN A 35 11.42 -9.41 2.01
CA ASN A 35 11.42 -10.30 3.17
C ASN A 35 12.83 -10.48 3.75
N THR A 36 13.42 -9.39 4.21
CA THR A 36 14.73 -9.33 4.88
C THR A 36 14.69 -8.28 5.98
N TYR A 37 15.65 -8.29 6.90
CA TYR A 37 15.80 -7.22 7.88
C TYR A 37 15.91 -5.85 7.16
N PRO A 38 15.23 -4.78 7.63
CA PRO A 38 14.42 -4.69 8.87
C PRO A 38 12.93 -5.06 8.75
N ASN A 39 12.46 -5.57 7.60
CA ASN A 39 11.04 -5.71 7.28
C ASN A 39 10.39 -7.03 7.74
N LEU A 40 11.11 -7.86 8.50
CA LEU A 40 10.72 -9.24 8.82
C LEU A 40 9.41 -9.34 9.62
N SER A 41 9.01 -8.29 10.35
CA SER A 41 7.73 -8.30 11.06
C SER A 41 6.53 -8.02 10.15
N TRP A 42 6.75 -7.40 8.99
CA TRP A 42 5.70 -6.82 8.15
C TRP A 42 5.59 -7.46 6.76
N CYS A 43 6.72 -7.72 6.11
CA CYS A 43 6.82 -8.17 4.71
C CYS A 43 7.28 -9.62 4.57
N SER A 44 7.11 -10.43 5.62
CA SER A 44 7.58 -11.81 5.68
C SER A 44 6.59 -12.86 5.17
N GLN A 45 5.53 -12.44 4.48
CA GLN A 45 4.53 -13.35 3.95
C GLN A 45 5.19 -14.34 2.98
N GLN A 46 4.94 -15.63 3.21
CA GLN A 46 5.43 -16.70 2.33
C GLN A 46 4.42 -16.92 1.19
N ALA A 47 4.91 -16.87 -0.05
CA ALA A 47 4.08 -16.88 -1.25
C ALA A 47 3.24 -18.15 -1.45
N SER A 48 3.55 -19.25 -0.75
CA SER A 48 3.05 -20.58 -1.12
C SER A 48 1.98 -21.21 -0.21
N ASN A 49 1.50 -20.60 0.88
CA ASN A 49 0.53 -21.28 1.77
C ASN A 49 -0.34 -20.35 2.65
N GLY A 50 -0.85 -19.23 2.12
CA GLY A 50 -1.61 -18.29 2.95
C GLY A 50 -0.75 -17.70 4.08
N GLY A 51 0.54 -17.49 3.80
CA GLY A 51 1.50 -16.97 4.76
C GLY A 51 1.08 -15.58 5.22
N VAL A 52 1.08 -15.39 6.53
CA VAL A 52 0.83 -14.10 7.18
C VAL A 52 2.13 -13.53 7.72
N ASN A 53 2.18 -12.20 7.89
CA ASN A 53 3.27 -11.59 8.66
C ASN A 53 3.09 -11.85 10.17
N GLN A 54 3.97 -11.27 10.99
CA GLN A 54 3.95 -11.46 12.44
C GLN A 54 2.62 -11.04 13.10
N TYR A 55 1.82 -10.21 12.42
CA TYR A 55 0.57 -9.66 12.92
C TYR A 55 -0.68 -10.32 12.32
N GLY A 56 -0.54 -11.37 11.52
CA GLY A 56 -1.67 -12.10 10.95
C GLY A 56 -2.18 -11.59 9.60
N TYR A 57 -1.51 -10.61 8.98
CA TYR A 57 -1.90 -10.07 7.68
C TYR A 57 -1.25 -10.82 6.52
N GLY A 58 -2.09 -11.30 5.58
CA GLY A 58 -1.64 -11.97 4.36
C GLY A 58 -1.01 -11.04 3.31
N TRP A 59 -1.09 -9.72 3.51
CA TRP A 59 -0.51 -8.70 2.65
C TRP A 59 0.04 -7.55 3.49
N HIS A 60 1.03 -6.84 2.97
CA HIS A 60 1.53 -5.60 3.56
C HIS A 60 1.83 -4.59 2.45
N PHE A 61 1.39 -3.34 2.65
CA PHE A 61 1.68 -2.22 1.78
C PHE A 61 2.52 -1.23 2.58
N ASP A 62 3.79 -1.08 2.19
CA ASP A 62 4.64 -0.02 2.72
C ASP A 62 4.37 1.25 1.92
N LEU A 63 3.96 2.33 2.60
CA LEU A 63 3.46 3.54 1.96
C LEU A 63 4.50 4.65 2.06
N GLU A 64 4.95 5.12 0.90
CA GLU A 64 5.88 6.25 0.80
C GLU A 64 5.30 7.49 1.50
N ASN A 65 6.08 8.09 2.41
CA ASN A 65 5.65 9.20 3.26
C ASN A 65 6.72 10.30 3.47
N ALA A 66 7.76 10.36 2.62
CA ALA A 66 8.83 11.35 2.75
C ALA A 66 8.34 12.82 2.69
N ASN A 67 7.15 13.07 2.15
CA ASN A 67 6.53 14.39 2.08
C ASN A 67 5.23 14.49 2.90
N ASN A 68 5.09 13.65 3.94
CA ASN A 68 3.91 13.59 4.82
C ASN A 68 2.58 13.35 4.09
N GLN A 69 2.59 12.74 2.90
CA GLN A 69 1.37 12.48 2.15
C GLN A 69 0.45 11.46 2.83
N ILE A 70 0.97 10.63 3.76
CA ILE A 70 0.23 9.65 4.56
C ILE A 70 -0.10 10.24 5.93
N THR A 71 0.90 10.72 6.67
CA THR A 71 0.70 11.30 8.00
C THR A 71 -0.10 12.60 7.97
N GLY A 72 -0.04 13.37 6.89
CA GLY A 72 -0.90 14.52 6.66
C GLY A 72 -2.39 14.18 6.46
N MET A 73 -2.70 12.90 6.22
CA MET A 73 -4.06 12.36 6.23
C MET A 73 -4.44 11.73 7.58
N ASP A 74 -3.57 11.81 8.59
CA ASP A 74 -3.72 11.18 9.91
C ASP A 74 -3.71 9.64 9.86
N TRP A 75 -2.97 9.07 8.90
CA TRP A 75 -2.81 7.62 8.78
C TRP A 75 -1.55 7.18 9.53
N GLY A 76 -1.73 6.68 10.76
CA GLY A 76 -0.66 6.11 11.58
C GLY A 76 -0.65 4.58 11.55
N ASN A 77 -0.08 3.99 10.50
CA ASN A 77 -0.05 2.53 10.27
C ASN A 77 -1.41 1.82 10.48
N PRO A 78 -2.47 2.30 9.80
CA PRO A 78 -3.80 1.77 9.99
C PRO A 78 -3.94 0.35 9.45
N GLU A 79 -4.86 -0.42 10.04
CA GLU A 79 -5.38 -1.63 9.42
C GLU A 79 -6.31 -1.27 8.27
N VAL A 80 -6.24 -2.07 7.20
CA VAL A 80 -6.95 -1.78 5.96
C VAL A 80 -7.52 -3.03 5.33
N THR A 81 -8.63 -2.86 4.61
CA THR A 81 -9.00 -3.75 3.51
C THR A 81 -8.48 -3.18 2.19
N TRP A 82 -8.37 -4.01 1.17
CA TRP A 82 -7.87 -3.58 -0.13
C TRP A 82 -8.59 -4.26 -1.29
N GLU A 83 -8.66 -3.56 -2.42
CA GLU A 83 -9.20 -4.07 -3.67
C GLU A 83 -8.43 -3.52 -4.86
N TRP A 84 -8.48 -4.21 -6.00
CA TRP A 84 -7.88 -3.71 -7.23
C TRP A 84 -8.55 -2.40 -7.69
N ALA A 85 -7.74 -1.47 -8.18
CA ALA A 85 -8.21 -0.18 -8.68
C ALA A 85 -7.59 0.17 -10.03
N ASP A 86 -8.33 0.96 -10.82
CA ASP A 86 -7.81 1.56 -12.06
C ASP A 86 -6.98 2.81 -11.75
N CYS A 87 -5.83 2.93 -12.42
CA CYS A 87 -4.84 3.99 -12.17
C CYS A 87 -5.36 5.36 -12.60
N ASP A 88 -6.00 5.41 -13.77
CA ASP A 88 -6.42 6.69 -14.37
C ASP A 88 -7.67 7.22 -13.67
N ALA A 89 -8.58 6.32 -13.27
CA ALA A 89 -9.70 6.67 -12.41
C ALA A 89 -9.23 7.16 -11.03
N GLY A 90 -8.23 6.51 -10.42
CA GLY A 90 -7.61 6.97 -9.18
C GLY A 90 -6.97 8.34 -9.34
N HIS A 91 -6.19 8.54 -10.40
CA HIS A 91 -5.54 9.82 -10.72
C HIS A 91 -6.55 10.95 -10.97
N ALA A 92 -7.67 10.66 -11.63
CA ALA A 92 -8.72 11.63 -11.89
C ALA A 92 -9.43 12.10 -10.60
N HIS A 93 -9.55 11.23 -9.60
CA HIS A 93 -10.09 11.59 -8.28
C HIS A 93 -9.05 12.31 -7.43
N ASP A 94 -7.80 11.87 -7.46
CA ASP A 94 -6.69 12.49 -6.74
C ASP A 94 -5.38 12.33 -7.52
N SER A 95 -4.83 13.47 -7.96
CA SER A 95 -3.63 13.51 -8.80
C SER A 95 -2.36 13.03 -8.09
N ARG A 96 -2.40 12.80 -6.77
CA ARG A 96 -1.32 12.13 -6.02
C ARG A 96 -1.20 10.65 -6.38
N THR A 97 -2.30 10.01 -6.79
CA THR A 97 -2.26 8.67 -7.38
C THR A 97 -1.66 8.77 -8.78
N PRO A 98 -0.54 8.11 -9.12
CA PRO A 98 0.00 8.18 -10.48
C PRO A 98 -0.94 7.53 -11.51
N SER A 99 -1.05 8.13 -12.69
CA SER A 99 -1.77 7.56 -13.84
C SER A 99 -0.98 6.42 -14.51
N ASN A 100 -1.61 5.69 -15.43
CA ASN A 100 -0.91 4.75 -16.32
C ASN A 100 0.21 5.42 -17.10
N SER A 101 -0.01 6.66 -17.56
CA SER A 101 1.01 7.44 -18.27
C SER A 101 2.24 7.70 -17.40
N ASN A 102 2.05 7.98 -16.09
CA ASN A 102 3.16 8.13 -15.17
C ASN A 102 3.95 6.82 -15.02
N TYR A 103 3.26 5.68 -14.87
CA TYR A 103 3.93 4.37 -14.76
C TYR A 103 4.72 4.02 -16.03
N HIS A 104 4.24 4.41 -17.21
CA HIS A 104 4.98 4.24 -18.46
C HIS A 104 6.25 5.08 -18.55
N THR A 105 6.55 5.97 -17.60
CA THR A 105 7.88 6.61 -17.53
C THR A 105 8.90 5.75 -16.77
N CYS A 106 8.45 4.74 -16.02
CA CYS A 106 9.31 3.81 -15.31
C CYS A 106 9.95 2.81 -16.28
N GLN A 107 11.18 2.37 -15.99
CA GLN A 107 11.85 1.34 -16.78
C GLN A 107 11.00 0.06 -16.89
N CYS A 108 10.43 -0.40 -15.78
CA CYS A 108 9.53 -1.56 -15.74
C CYS A 108 8.13 -1.29 -16.34
N GLY A 109 7.81 -0.05 -16.72
CA GLY A 109 6.57 0.32 -17.40
C GLY A 109 6.56 0.00 -18.90
N HIS A 110 7.73 -0.29 -19.48
CA HIS A 110 7.89 -0.69 -20.88
C HIS A 110 8.18 -2.17 -21.07
N HIS A 111 8.70 -2.83 -20.03
CA HIS A 111 8.91 -4.26 -20.03
C HIS A 111 7.64 -4.91 -19.49
N GLY A 112 6.86 -5.53 -20.38
CA GLY A 112 5.67 -6.29 -20.00
C GLY A 112 5.95 -7.22 -18.81
N LYS A 113 4.93 -7.40 -17.96
CA LYS A 113 4.98 -8.19 -16.72
C LYS A 113 5.82 -9.46 -16.94
N LYS A 114 6.97 -9.57 -16.27
CA LYS A 114 7.60 -10.86 -16.04
C LYS A 114 6.78 -11.64 -15.02
#